data_AF-A0AAE0R3C2-F1
#
_entry.id   AF-A0AAE0R3C2-F1
#
_cell.length_a   1.000
_cell.length_b   1.000
_cell.length_c   1.000
_cell.angle_alpha   90.00
_cell.angle_beta   90.00
_cell.angle_gamma   90.00
#
_symmetry.space_group_name_H-M   'P 1'
#
loop_
_entity.id
_entity.type
_entity.pdbx_description
1 polymer ?
#
loop_
_entity_poly.entity_id
_entity_poly.type
_entity_poly.pdbx_seq_one_letter_code
_entity_poly.pdbx_strand_id
1 'polypeptide(L)'
;MYRKNGLPVSVSITSATPDSSSSESLDWQSLDSAKSYDAVVFDVLKVTPEEFAELASCGWNKKEKHNLAPNVVAFTRRFNQVSFWVVREILTAQTLKIRAEILSHFIKIAKKLLELNNLHSLVSVVSALQSAPIFRLSKTWTVGT
;
A
#
# COMPACT_ATOMS: atom_id res chain seq x y z
N MET A 1 39.08 -15.46 51.39
CA MET A 1 40.38 -14.93 50.91
C MET A 1 40.70 -15.58 49.55
N TYR A 2 40.87 -14.74 48.50
CA TYR A 2 41.53 -14.90 47.16
C TYR A 2 41.31 -16.18 46.30
N ARG A 3 40.64 -16.12 45.11
CA ARG A 3 41.13 -15.91 43.69
C ARG A 3 42.21 -16.93 43.22
N LYS A 4 42.30 -17.46 41.99
CA LYS A 4 41.62 -17.41 40.66
C LYS A 4 42.29 -18.44 39.71
N ASN A 5 41.53 -19.03 38.77
CA ASN A 5 41.79 -19.31 37.33
C ASN A 5 42.99 -20.21 36.90
N GLY A 6 42.98 -20.99 35.80
CA GLY A 6 42.06 -21.17 34.67
C GLY A 6 42.51 -22.32 33.74
N LEU A 7 41.68 -22.63 32.74
CA LEU A 7 41.67 -23.79 31.82
C LEU A 7 42.88 -23.96 30.86
N PRO A 8 43.09 -25.17 30.30
CA PRO A 8 44.06 -25.42 29.24
C PRO A 8 43.45 -25.83 27.87
N VAL A 9 44.34 -25.85 26.87
CA VAL A 9 44.36 -26.63 25.61
C VAL A 9 43.62 -26.10 24.37
N SER A 10 44.43 -25.94 23.32
CA SER A 10 44.15 -25.75 21.90
C SER A 10 43.79 -27.04 21.17
N VAL A 11 42.83 -27.01 20.24
CA VAL A 11 42.79 -27.91 19.07
C VAL A 11 42.16 -27.15 17.89
N SER A 12 42.82 -27.15 16.75
CA SER A 12 42.29 -26.68 15.46
C SER A 12 41.69 -27.84 14.68
N ILE A 13 40.45 -27.68 14.23
CA ILE A 13 39.85 -28.44 13.11
C ILE A 13 39.10 -27.42 12.26
N THR A 14 39.57 -27.18 11.04
CA THR A 14 38.91 -26.34 10.04
C THR A 14 37.96 -27.18 9.20
N SER A 15 36.67 -26.84 9.22
CA SER A 15 35.66 -27.39 8.32
C SER A 15 34.81 -26.27 7.70
N ALA A 16 34.84 -26.25 6.37
CA ALA A 16 33.72 -25.97 5.45
C ALA A 16 33.08 -24.56 5.34
N THR A 17 33.01 -24.14 4.05
CA THR A 17 31.89 -23.50 3.33
C THR A 17 31.74 -21.96 3.29
N PRO A 18 31.17 -21.44 2.18
CA PRO A 18 31.70 -20.30 1.43
C PRO A 18 31.06 -18.95 1.76
N ASP A 19 31.69 -17.92 1.20
CA ASP A 19 31.50 -16.50 1.40
C ASP A 19 30.05 -15.99 1.39
N SER A 20 29.75 -15.27 2.47
CA SER A 20 29.07 -13.97 2.49
C SER A 20 27.91 -13.78 1.51
N SER A 21 26.70 -14.13 1.98
CA SER A 21 25.47 -13.48 1.57
C SER A 21 25.57 -11.99 1.90
N SER A 22 25.93 -11.17 0.92
CA SER A 22 25.76 -9.72 0.97
C SER A 22 24.26 -9.43 1.07
N SER A 23 23.77 -9.33 2.31
CA SER A 23 22.47 -8.74 2.57
C SER A 23 22.57 -7.29 2.14
N GLU A 24 22.06 -6.97 0.95
CA GLU A 24 21.79 -5.59 0.55
C GLU A 24 20.85 -4.99 1.59
N SER A 25 21.46 -4.28 2.54
CA SER A 25 20.79 -3.40 3.46
C SER A 25 20.11 -2.34 2.61
N LEU A 26 18.80 -2.50 2.38
CA LEU A 26 17.96 -1.44 1.83
C LEU A 26 17.98 -0.29 2.83
N ASP A 27 18.88 0.64 2.56
CA ASP A 27 19.04 1.88 3.27
C ASP A 27 17.80 2.76 3.02
N TRP A 28 16.80 2.63 3.89
CA TRP A 28 15.61 3.48 3.90
C TRP A 28 15.91 4.92 4.38
N GLN A 29 17.18 5.26 4.60
CA GLN A 29 17.60 6.45 5.33
C GLN A 29 17.94 7.66 4.44
N SER A 30 17.47 7.68 3.18
CA SER A 30 17.52 8.87 2.32
C SER A 30 16.23 9.08 1.51
N LEU A 31 15.06 8.87 2.13
CA LEU A 31 13.84 9.50 1.62
C LEU A 31 13.76 10.89 2.25
N ASP A 32 14.08 11.90 1.44
CA ASP A 32 13.77 13.30 1.70
C ASP A 32 12.40 13.43 2.38
N SER A 33 12.40 14.08 3.53
CA SER A 33 11.23 14.15 4.40
C SER A 33 10.08 14.87 3.68
N ALA A 34 8.90 14.24 3.69
CA ALA A 34 7.60 14.79 3.24
C ALA A 34 7.22 14.70 1.75
N LYS A 35 7.66 13.69 1.00
CA LYS A 35 6.94 13.34 -0.25
C LYS A 35 5.62 12.66 0.09
N SER A 36 4.49 13.20 -0.41
CA SER A 36 3.19 12.53 -0.32
C SER A 36 3.28 11.14 -0.97
N TYR A 37 2.60 10.13 -0.43
CA TYR A 37 2.55 8.80 -1.04
C TYR A 37 2.01 8.84 -2.46
N ASP A 38 1.13 9.79 -2.78
CA ASP A 38 0.67 9.99 -4.15
C ASP A 38 1.83 10.38 -5.06
N ALA A 39 2.71 11.29 -4.61
CA ALA A 39 3.92 11.65 -5.34
C ALA A 39 4.85 10.44 -5.55
N VAL A 40 4.97 9.55 -4.54
CA VAL A 40 5.73 8.30 -4.68
C VAL A 40 5.08 7.35 -5.68
N VAL A 41 3.74 7.24 -5.69
CA VAL A 41 3.02 6.41 -6.67
C VAL A 41 3.21 6.96 -8.08
N PHE A 42 3.14 8.28 -8.27
CA PHE A 42 3.43 8.93 -9.55
C PHE A 42 4.88 8.66 -9.99
N ASP A 43 5.84 8.69 -9.08
CA ASP A 43 7.25 8.37 -9.35
C ASP A 43 7.45 6.90 -9.72
N VAL A 44 6.78 5.96 -9.03
CA VAL A 44 6.77 4.52 -9.38
C VAL A 44 6.13 4.26 -10.74
N LEU A 45 5.10 5.03 -11.09
CA LEU A 45 4.50 5.01 -12.43
C LEU A 45 5.42 5.69 -13.47
N LYS A 46 6.59 6.17 -13.06
CA LYS A 46 7.61 6.84 -13.88
C LYS A 46 7.15 8.15 -14.50
N VAL A 47 6.16 8.83 -13.91
CA VAL A 47 5.61 10.07 -14.45
C VAL A 47 6.68 11.16 -14.47
N THR A 48 7.28 11.36 -15.64
CA THR A 48 8.22 12.46 -15.89
C THR A 48 7.47 13.78 -16.10
N PRO A 49 8.14 14.93 -15.95
CA PRO A 49 7.55 16.23 -16.31
C PRO A 49 7.06 16.30 -17.77
N GLU A 50 7.68 15.55 -18.68
CA GLU A 50 7.27 15.44 -20.08
C GLU A 50 6.00 14.56 -20.23
N GLU A 51 5.84 13.54 -19.39
CA GLU A 51 4.61 12.74 -19.26
C GLU A 51 3.49 13.49 -18.52
N PHE A 52 3.79 14.59 -17.83
CA PHE A 52 2.76 15.51 -17.34
C PHE A 52 1.96 16.17 -18.49
N ALA A 53 2.48 16.13 -19.73
CA ALA A 53 1.74 16.48 -20.93
C ALA A 53 0.54 15.56 -21.19
N GLU A 54 0.51 14.35 -20.63
CA GLU A 54 -0.68 13.48 -20.64
C GLU A 54 -1.90 14.22 -20.08
N LEU A 55 -1.70 15.02 -19.02
CA LEU A 55 -2.75 15.82 -18.40
C LEU A 55 -3.23 16.95 -19.32
N ALA A 56 -2.32 17.59 -20.06
CA ALA A 56 -2.67 18.65 -21.00
C ALA A 56 -3.46 18.14 -22.21
N SER A 57 -3.23 16.89 -22.63
CA SER A 57 -3.90 16.29 -23.79
C SER A 57 -5.39 15.95 -23.56
N CYS A 58 -5.83 15.94 -22.29
CA CYS A 58 -7.11 15.39 -21.86
C CYS A 58 -7.39 14.00 -22.47
N GLY A 59 -6.34 13.20 -22.65
CA GLY A 59 -6.36 11.97 -23.44
C GLY A 59 -7.01 10.77 -22.75
N TRP A 60 -7.15 10.79 -21.42
CA TRP A 60 -7.62 9.65 -20.62
C TRP A 60 -9.07 9.23 -20.90
N ASN A 61 -9.89 10.12 -21.48
CA ASN A 61 -11.26 9.85 -21.89
C ASN A 61 -11.42 9.52 -23.39
N LYS A 62 -10.32 9.49 -24.15
CA LYS A 62 -10.33 9.20 -25.60
C LYS A 62 -10.16 7.70 -25.87
N LYS A 63 -10.44 7.26 -27.10
CA LYS A 63 -10.25 5.86 -27.53
C LYS A 63 -8.79 5.42 -27.39
N GLU A 64 -7.86 6.29 -27.78
CA GLU A 64 -6.42 6.07 -27.74
C GLU A 64 -5.78 6.39 -26.36
N LYS A 65 -6.58 6.38 -25.27
CA LYS A 65 -6.12 6.79 -23.92
C LYS A 65 -4.88 6.06 -23.41
N HIS A 66 -4.67 4.81 -23.83
CA HIS A 66 -3.50 4.02 -23.43
C HIS A 66 -2.20 4.51 -24.10
N ASN A 67 -2.32 5.24 -25.21
CA ASN A 67 -1.20 5.87 -25.89
C ASN A 67 -1.03 7.33 -25.45
N LEU A 68 -2.16 8.05 -25.26
CA LEU A 68 -2.17 9.47 -24.95
C LEU A 68 -1.99 9.81 -23.47
N ALA A 69 -2.42 8.92 -22.58
CA ALA A 69 -2.39 9.13 -21.14
C ALA A 69 -2.19 7.80 -20.36
N PRO A 70 -1.17 7.00 -20.67
CA PRO A 70 -0.96 5.68 -20.05
C PRO A 70 -0.89 5.75 -18.52
N ASN A 71 -0.22 6.75 -17.95
CA ASN A 71 -0.05 6.88 -16.52
C ASN A 71 -1.33 7.32 -15.82
N VAL A 72 -2.07 8.28 -16.39
CA VAL A 72 -3.37 8.71 -15.87
C VAL A 72 -4.37 7.54 -15.89
N VAL A 73 -4.34 6.74 -16.96
CA VAL A 73 -5.17 5.53 -17.07
C VAL A 73 -4.76 4.47 -16.06
N ALA A 74 -3.46 4.27 -15.84
CA ALA A 74 -2.95 3.35 -14.82
C ALA A 74 -3.35 3.78 -13.39
N PHE A 75 -3.25 5.07 -13.10
CA PHE A 75 -3.65 5.66 -11.83
C PHE A 75 -5.16 5.50 -11.59
N THR A 76 -5.98 5.75 -12.61
CA THR A 76 -7.44 5.52 -12.55
C THR A 76 -7.77 4.04 -12.38
N ARG A 77 -7.01 3.15 -13.03
CA ARG A 77 -7.18 1.70 -12.86
C ARG A 77 -6.87 1.28 -11.43
N ARG A 78 -5.82 1.83 -10.82
CA ARG A 78 -5.46 1.56 -9.41
C ARG A 78 -6.58 1.98 -8.47
N PHE A 79 -7.14 3.17 -8.67
CA PHE A 79 -8.33 3.64 -7.93
C PHE A 79 -9.47 2.62 -7.99
N ASN A 80 -9.84 2.19 -9.20
CA ASN A 80 -10.94 1.25 -9.39
C ASN A 80 -10.65 -0.12 -8.77
N GLN A 81 -9.42 -0.62 -8.88
CA GLN A 81 -9.02 -1.89 -8.26
C GLN A 81 -9.19 -1.86 -6.73
N VAL A 82 -8.73 -0.79 -6.07
CA VAL A 82 -8.88 -0.64 -4.63
C VAL A 82 -10.35 -0.53 -4.26
N SER A 83 -11.15 0.26 -4.99
CA SER A 83 -12.58 0.39 -4.70
C SER A 83 -13.33 -0.92 -4.87
N PHE A 84 -13.10 -1.66 -5.95
CA PHE A 84 -13.72 -2.97 -6.15
C PHE A 84 -13.27 -4.00 -5.14
N TRP A 85 -12.01 -3.97 -4.72
CA TRP A 85 -11.50 -4.84 -3.68
C TRP A 85 -12.24 -4.61 -2.36
N VAL A 86 -12.36 -3.36 -1.90
CA VAL A 86 -13.10 -3.00 -0.69
C VAL A 86 -14.55 -3.50 -0.76
N VAL A 87 -15.23 -3.21 -1.87
CA VAL A 87 -16.62 -3.66 -2.08
C VAL A 87 -16.72 -5.19 -2.01
N ARG A 88 -15.81 -5.91 -2.68
CA ARG A 88 -15.79 -7.36 -2.71
C ARG A 88 -15.61 -7.93 -1.32
N GLU A 89 -14.58 -7.53 -0.58
CA GLU A 89 -14.29 -8.05 0.77
C GLU A 89 -15.49 -7.89 1.72
N ILE A 90 -16.17 -6.74 1.68
CA ILE A 90 -17.36 -6.51 2.50
C ILE A 90 -18.52 -7.40 2.05
N LEU A 91 -18.80 -7.47 0.75
CA LEU A 91 -19.96 -8.23 0.25
C LEU A 91 -19.80 -9.75 0.34
N THR A 92 -18.57 -10.26 0.30
CA THR A 92 -18.29 -11.71 0.39
C THR A 92 -18.14 -12.23 1.82
N ALA A 93 -18.29 -11.37 2.84
CA ALA A 93 -18.22 -11.76 4.23
C ALA A 93 -19.37 -12.74 4.62
N GLN A 94 -19.01 -13.83 5.30
CA GLN A 94 -19.93 -14.95 5.58
C GLN A 94 -21.03 -14.61 6.59
N THR A 95 -20.77 -13.71 7.54
CA THR A 95 -21.72 -13.34 8.59
C THR A 95 -21.83 -11.83 8.74
N LEU A 96 -22.94 -11.35 9.31
CA LEU A 96 -23.13 -9.92 9.61
C LEU A 96 -22.02 -9.38 10.51
N LYS A 97 -21.62 -10.15 11.54
CA LYS A 97 -20.57 -9.76 12.48
C LYS A 97 -19.23 -9.57 11.78
N ILE A 98 -18.79 -10.56 11.00
CA ILE A 98 -17.53 -10.48 10.23
C ILE A 98 -17.59 -9.33 9.23
N ARG A 99 -18.73 -9.14 8.54
CA ARG A 99 -18.91 -8.04 7.60
C ARG A 99 -18.76 -6.67 8.27
N ALA A 100 -19.32 -6.50 9.46
CA ALA A 100 -19.19 -5.28 10.24
C ALA A 100 -17.73 -5.04 10.65
N GLU A 101 -17.02 -6.07 11.10
CA GLU A 101 -15.59 -5.98 11.44
C GLU A 101 -14.72 -5.56 10.23
N ILE A 102 -14.96 -6.14 9.05
CA ILE A 102 -14.27 -5.77 7.79
C ILE A 102 -14.58 -4.32 7.41
N LEU A 103 -15.85 -3.89 7.52
CA LEU A 103 -16.25 -2.51 7.26
C LEU A 103 -15.53 -1.54 8.21
N SER A 104 -15.53 -1.81 9.52
CA SER A 104 -14.80 -1.00 10.52
C SER A 104 -13.30 -0.97 10.22
N HIS A 105 -12.74 -2.07 9.74
CA HIS A 105 -11.33 -2.16 9.35
C HIS A 105 -11.00 -1.19 8.21
N PHE A 106 -11.84 -1.13 7.16
CA PHE A 106 -11.64 -0.18 6.07
C PHE A 106 -11.79 1.29 6.50
N ILE A 107 -12.65 1.59 7.48
CA ILE A 107 -12.71 2.94 8.09
C ILE A 107 -11.39 3.28 8.78
N LYS A 108 -10.78 2.33 9.50
CA LYS A 108 -9.46 2.52 10.13
C LYS A 108 -8.35 2.70 9.08
N ILE A 109 -8.39 1.92 8.00
CA ILE A 109 -7.47 2.10 6.85
C ILE A 109 -7.61 3.50 6.28
N ALA A 110 -8.84 3.98 6.03
CA ALA A 110 -9.07 5.33 5.52
C ALA A 110 -8.46 6.39 6.45
N LYS A 111 -8.69 6.30 7.77
CA LYS A 111 -8.05 7.20 8.74
C LYS A 111 -6.51 7.16 8.64
N LYS A 112 -5.92 5.98 8.50
CA LYS A 112 -4.47 5.85 8.35
C LYS A 112 -3.95 6.44 7.04
N LEU A 113 -4.67 6.25 5.93
CA LEU A 113 -4.32 6.84 4.64
C LEU A 113 -4.34 8.37 4.70
N LEU A 114 -5.25 8.96 5.46
CA LEU A 114 -5.28 10.40 5.73
C LEU A 114 -4.05 10.86 6.51
N GLU A 115 -3.66 10.16 7.58
CA GLU A 115 -2.44 10.47 8.35
C GLU A 115 -1.17 10.39 7.48
N LEU A 116 -1.17 9.49 6.50
CA LEU A 116 -0.06 9.31 5.56
C LEU A 116 -0.10 10.31 4.39
N ASN A 117 -1.11 11.17 4.28
CA ASN A 117 -1.33 12.02 3.10
C ASN A 117 -1.37 11.21 1.77
N ASN A 118 -1.91 9.98 1.82
CA ASN A 118 -2.21 9.17 0.64
C ASN A 118 -3.67 9.41 0.24
N LEU A 119 -3.92 10.54 -0.41
CA LEU A 119 -5.27 11.01 -0.67
C LEU A 119 -5.93 10.20 -1.78
N HIS A 120 -5.17 9.73 -2.76
CA HIS A 120 -5.71 8.89 -3.83
C HIS A 120 -6.34 7.60 -3.28
N SER A 121 -5.60 6.86 -2.45
CA SER A 121 -6.12 5.60 -1.89
C SER A 121 -7.20 5.87 -0.85
N LEU A 122 -7.07 6.96 -0.07
CA LEU A 122 -8.11 7.39 0.87
C LEU A 122 -9.45 7.57 0.15
N VAL A 123 -9.48 8.39 -0.90
CA VAL A 123 -10.69 8.67 -1.66
C VAL A 123 -11.22 7.41 -2.34
N SER A 124 -10.35 6.50 -2.81
CA SER A 124 -10.76 5.21 -3.36
C SER A 124 -11.52 4.35 -2.33
N VAL A 125 -11.02 4.25 -1.10
CA VAL A 125 -11.68 3.51 -0.01
C VAL A 125 -12.99 4.18 0.40
N VAL A 126 -12.99 5.50 0.60
CA VAL A 126 -14.20 6.25 0.98
C VAL A 126 -15.28 6.15 -0.09
N SER A 127 -14.92 6.27 -1.36
CA SER A 127 -15.85 6.13 -2.49
C SER A 127 -16.45 4.72 -2.55
N ALA A 128 -15.66 3.68 -2.24
CA ALA A 128 -16.16 2.31 -2.16
C ALA A 128 -17.16 2.13 -1.02
N LEU A 129 -16.88 2.69 0.16
CA LEU A 129 -17.78 2.66 1.31
C LEU A 129 -19.10 3.43 1.07
N GLN A 130 -19.03 4.53 0.33
CA GLN A 130 -20.19 5.34 -0.06
C GLN A 130 -20.92 4.81 -1.30
N SER A 131 -20.35 3.83 -2.00
CA SER A 131 -20.98 3.25 -3.19
C SER A 131 -22.30 2.58 -2.83
N ALA A 132 -23.26 2.64 -3.76
CA ALA A 132 -24.59 2.05 -3.58
C ALA A 132 -24.60 0.64 -2.94
N PRO A 133 -23.74 -0.34 -3.34
CA PRO A 133 -23.73 -1.66 -2.72
C PRO A 133 -23.38 -1.70 -1.25
N ILE A 134 -22.56 -0.77 -0.77
CA ILE A 134 -22.10 -0.74 0.62
C ILE A 134 -22.97 0.19 1.45
N PHE A 135 -23.32 1.37 0.92
CA PHE A 135 -24.11 2.38 1.62
C PHE A 135 -25.47 1.83 2.11
N ARG A 136 -26.14 1.00 1.31
CA ARG A 136 -27.45 0.41 1.66
C ARG A 136 -27.42 -0.67 2.74
N LEU A 137 -26.24 -1.09 3.22
CA LEU A 137 -26.11 -2.18 4.19
C LEU A 137 -26.42 -1.72 5.63
N SER A 138 -27.60 -1.15 5.87
CA SER A 138 -27.96 -0.44 7.12
C SER A 138 -27.64 -1.25 8.38
N LYS A 139 -27.96 -2.56 8.41
CA LYS A 139 -27.67 -3.44 9.55
C LYS A 139 -26.17 -3.59 9.84
N THR A 140 -25.33 -3.53 8.81
CA THR A 140 -23.88 -3.63 8.94
C THR A 140 -23.33 -2.33 9.50
N TRP A 141 -23.79 -1.18 8.99
CA TRP A 141 -23.42 0.14 9.50
C TRP A 141 -23.79 0.31 10.98
N THR A 142 -25.01 -0.05 11.39
CA THR A 142 -25.44 0.07 12.79
C THR A 142 -24.63 -0.77 13.79
N VAL A 143 -23.94 -1.81 13.33
CA VAL A 143 -23.14 -2.71 14.20
C VAL A 143 -21.65 -2.37 14.12
N GLY A 144 -21.17 -1.88 12.98
CA GLY A 144 -19.74 -1.65 12.69
C GLY A 144 -19.26 -0.20 12.87
N THR A 145 -20.14 0.75 13.14
CA THR A 145 -19.79 2.15 13.46
C THR A 145 -20.40 2.54 14.79
#